data_AF-A0A7J0GDH0-F1
#
_entry.id   AF-A0A7J0GDH0-F1
#
_cell.length_a   1.000
_cell.length_b   1.000
_cell.length_c   1.000
_cell.angle_alpha   90.00
_cell.angle_beta   90.00
_cell.angle_gamma   90.00
#
_symmetry.space_group_name_H-M   'P 1'
#
loop_
_entity.id
_entity.type
_entity.pdbx_description
1 polymer ?
#
loop_
_entity_poly.entity_id
_entity_poly.type
_entity_poly.pdbx_seq_one_letter_code
_entity_poly.pdbx_strand_id
1 'polypeptide(L)'
;MLNKNFLSLNASCPHTWYPNAQRKNRNVILHVGPTNSGKTHHALKQLESSSSGIYCGPLRLLAREVANRLNKEKVPIDLITGQETEEVDGAKHKAVTVEMADVTSDYDCAIIE
;
A
#
# COMPACT_ATOMS: atom_id res chain seq x y z
N MET A 1 20.71 11.43 -15.48
CA MET A 1 21.49 12.13 -14.43
C MET A 1 21.23 11.39 -13.12
N LEU A 2 22.09 10.44 -12.75
CA LEU A 2 21.93 9.66 -11.51
C LEU A 2 22.14 10.60 -10.32
N ASN A 3 21.11 10.72 -9.47
CA ASN A 3 21.10 11.68 -8.38
C ASN A 3 22.14 11.29 -7.31
N LYS A 4 23.10 12.18 -7.06
CA LYS A 4 24.29 11.98 -6.20
C LYS A 4 23.97 11.98 -4.68
N ASN A 5 22.93 11.28 -4.22
CA ASN A 5 22.53 11.29 -2.80
C ASN A 5 22.63 9.93 -2.07
N PHE A 6 23.11 8.87 -2.73
CA PHE A 6 23.19 7.55 -2.09
C PHE A 6 24.30 7.44 -1.03
N LEU A 7 25.27 8.36 -1.00
CA LEU A 7 26.46 8.30 -0.14
C LEU A 7 26.29 8.90 1.27
N SER A 8 25.12 9.45 1.63
CA SER A 8 24.91 10.08 2.95
C SER A 8 23.68 9.58 3.71
N LEU A 9 23.09 8.46 3.31
CA LEU A 9 21.97 7.86 4.03
C LEU A 9 22.52 7.02 5.19
N ASN A 10 22.33 7.51 6.42
CA ASN A 10 22.70 6.77 7.61
C ASN A 10 21.77 5.56 7.78
N ALA A 11 22.30 4.35 7.62
CA ALA A 11 21.57 3.10 7.82
C ALA A 11 21.10 2.88 9.27
N SER A 12 21.69 3.57 10.25
CA SER A 12 21.22 3.55 11.64
C SER A 12 19.92 4.34 11.86
N CYS A 13 19.51 5.19 10.90
CA CYS A 13 18.31 6.02 11.02
C CYS A 13 17.44 5.96 9.75
N PRO A 14 16.90 4.79 9.37
CA PRO A 14 16.20 4.60 8.09
C PRO A 14 14.90 5.41 7.98
N HIS A 15 14.29 5.78 9.10
CA HIS A 15 13.12 6.67 9.10
C HIS A 15 13.44 8.02 8.44
N THR A 16 14.68 8.53 8.55
CA THR A 16 15.14 9.80 7.94
C THR A 16 15.09 9.82 6.43
N TRP A 17 14.99 8.66 5.80
CA TRP A 17 14.93 8.53 4.34
C TRP A 17 13.56 8.93 3.79
N TYR A 18 12.54 9.02 4.67
CA TYR A 18 11.15 9.34 4.31
C TYR A 18 10.66 10.63 5.00
N PRO A 19 11.24 11.80 4.69
CA PRO A 19 10.90 13.06 5.37
C PRO A 19 9.43 13.45 5.20
N ASN A 20 8.81 13.14 4.06
CA ASN A 20 7.39 13.40 3.82
C ASN A 20 6.51 12.57 4.76
N ALA A 21 6.85 11.31 5.01
CA ALA A 21 6.12 10.44 5.92
C ALA A 21 6.31 10.84 7.39
N GLN A 22 7.45 11.45 7.75
CA GLN A 22 7.70 11.96 9.11
C GLN A 22 6.90 13.22 9.45
N ARG A 23 6.67 14.09 8.45
CA ARG A 23 5.91 15.33 8.65
C ARG A 23 4.42 15.10 8.83
N LYS A 24 3.92 13.91 8.49
CA LYS A 24 2.51 13.54 8.61
C LYS A 24 2.23 12.93 9.97
N ASN A 25 1.11 13.30 10.56
CA ASN A 25 0.54 12.55 11.68
C ASN A 25 -0.08 11.25 11.13
N ARG A 26 0.52 10.10 11.43
CA ARG A 26 0.10 8.79 10.93
C ARG A 26 -0.37 7.93 12.10
N ASN A 27 -1.59 7.42 12.01
CA ASN A 27 -2.11 6.45 12.98
C ASN A 27 -1.74 5.03 12.52
N VAL A 28 -1.05 4.28 13.38
CA VAL A 28 -0.62 2.90 13.09
C VAL A 28 -1.49 1.94 13.89
N ILE A 29 -2.26 1.11 13.19
CA ILE A 29 -3.15 0.11 13.77
C ILE A 29 -2.58 -1.27 13.49
N LEU A 30 -2.31 -2.03 14.55
CA LEU A 30 -1.77 -3.38 14.44
C LEU A 30 -2.87 -4.42 14.66
N HIS A 31 -3.22 -5.17 13.61
CA HIS A 31 -4.19 -6.27 13.68
C HIS A 31 -3.46 -7.61 13.95
N VAL A 32 -3.52 -8.11 15.20
CA VAL A 32 -2.77 -9.31 15.63
C VAL A 32 -3.67 -10.54 15.80
N GLY A 33 -3.18 -11.72 15.43
CA GLY A 33 -3.76 -13.02 15.79
C GLY A 33 -3.11 -14.19 15.01
N PRO A 34 -3.64 -15.43 15.11
CA PRO A 34 -3.19 -16.59 14.33
C PRO A 34 -3.72 -16.60 12.88
N THR A 35 -3.03 -17.21 11.92
CA THR A 35 -3.50 -17.30 10.51
C THR A 35 -4.97 -17.71 10.40
N ASN A 36 -5.70 -17.15 9.43
CA ASN A 36 -7.14 -17.39 9.20
C ASN A 36 -8.10 -16.87 10.28
N SER A 37 -7.69 -15.90 11.11
CA SER A 37 -8.56 -15.27 12.12
C SER A 37 -9.29 -14.01 11.65
N GLY A 38 -9.35 -13.75 10.34
CA GLY A 38 -10.08 -12.60 9.77
C GLY A 38 -9.49 -11.21 10.06
N LYS A 39 -8.22 -11.09 10.47
CA LYS A 39 -7.57 -9.80 10.79
C LYS A 39 -7.65 -8.80 9.65
N THR A 40 -7.39 -9.29 8.43
CA THR A 40 -7.34 -8.50 7.21
C THR A 40 -8.72 -7.98 6.83
N HIS A 41 -9.81 -8.58 7.30
CA HIS A 41 -11.17 -8.18 6.96
C HIS A 41 -11.49 -6.75 7.37
N HIS A 42 -11.17 -6.37 8.61
CA HIS A 42 -11.40 -5.01 9.11
C HIS A 42 -10.54 -3.98 8.38
N ALA A 43 -9.27 -4.30 8.12
CA ALA A 43 -8.38 -3.43 7.35
C ALA A 43 -8.92 -3.18 5.94
N LEU A 44 -9.34 -4.24 5.23
CA LEU A 44 -9.90 -4.12 3.88
C LEU A 44 -11.21 -3.31 3.83
N LYS A 45 -12.06 -3.43 4.85
CA LYS A 45 -13.28 -2.59 4.95
C LYS A 45 -12.95 -1.11 5.20
N GLN A 46 -11.87 -0.83 5.93
CA GLN A 46 -11.39 0.53 6.10
C GLN A 46 -10.79 1.08 4.78
N LEU A 47 -10.07 0.25 4.03
CA LEU A 47 -9.55 0.63 2.72
C LEU A 47 -10.68 0.91 1.72
N GLU A 48 -11.68 0.04 1.65
CA GLU A 48 -12.87 0.18 0.79
C GLU A 48 -13.64 1.49 1.04
N SER A 49 -13.69 1.97 2.29
CA SER A 49 -14.40 3.21 2.66
C SER A 49 -13.54 4.48 2.60
N SER A 50 -12.22 4.36 2.39
CA SER A 50 -11.30 5.49 2.28
C SER A 50 -11.37 6.17 0.91
N SER A 51 -11.05 7.47 0.81
CA SER A 51 -11.13 8.19 -0.47
C SER A 51 -9.98 7.85 -1.43
N SER A 52 -8.86 7.38 -0.87
CA SER A 52 -7.71 6.83 -1.57
C SER A 52 -7.00 5.82 -0.68
N GLY A 53 -6.32 4.83 -1.27
CA GLY A 53 -5.55 3.92 -0.45
C GLY A 53 -4.62 2.97 -1.18
N ILE A 54 -3.77 2.30 -0.41
CA ILE A 54 -2.83 1.32 -0.94
C ILE A 54 -2.88 0.03 -0.13
N TYR A 55 -3.05 -1.10 -0.80
CA TYR A 55 -2.86 -2.43 -0.25
C TYR A 55 -1.50 -2.95 -0.70
N CYS A 56 -0.60 -3.23 0.23
CA CYS A 56 0.71 -3.81 -0.02
C CYS A 56 0.70 -5.27 0.41
N GLY A 57 0.54 -6.19 -0.54
CA GLY A 57 0.56 -7.62 -0.29
C GLY A 57 1.95 -8.25 -0.43
N PRO A 58 2.21 -9.39 0.22
CA PRO A 58 3.49 -10.09 0.14
C PRO A 58 3.60 -10.97 -1.12
N LEU A 59 2.47 -11.22 -1.79
CA LEU A 59 2.38 -12.10 -2.94
C LEU A 59 1.53 -11.46 -4.05
N ARG A 60 1.94 -11.66 -5.29
CA ARG A 60 1.19 -11.26 -6.49
C ARG A 60 -0.25 -11.77 -6.49
N LEU A 61 -0.46 -13.01 -6.01
CA LEU A 61 -1.79 -13.59 -5.93
C LEU A 61 -2.72 -12.81 -4.99
N LEU A 62 -2.20 -12.36 -3.84
CA LEU A 62 -2.99 -11.61 -2.85
C LEU A 62 -3.30 -10.20 -3.33
N ALA A 63 -2.33 -9.51 -3.95
CA ALA A 63 -2.57 -8.21 -4.60
C ALA A 63 -3.69 -8.31 -5.64
N ARG A 64 -3.66 -9.35 -6.48
CA ARG A 64 -4.70 -9.60 -7.48
C ARG A 64 -6.05 -9.98 -6.86
N GLU A 65 -6.07 -10.75 -5.78
CA GLU A 65 -7.30 -11.06 -5.05
C GLU A 65 -7.97 -9.79 -4.51
N VAL A 66 -7.20 -8.89 -3.91
CA VAL A 66 -7.70 -7.61 -3.40
C VAL A 66 -8.18 -6.70 -4.52
N ALA A 67 -7.41 -6.56 -5.62
CA ALA A 67 -7.81 -5.78 -6.79
C ALA A 67 -9.15 -6.26 -7.35
N ASN A 68 -9.29 -7.57 -7.57
CA ASN A 68 -10.53 -8.18 -8.07
C ASN A 68 -11.70 -7.96 -7.11
N ARG A 69 -11.47 -8.10 -5.81
CA ARG A 69 -12.49 -7.89 -4.79
C ARG A 69 -13.00 -6.45 -4.80
N LEU A 70 -12.12 -5.45 -4.74
CA LEU A 70 -12.51 -4.04 -4.64
C LEU A 70 -13.17 -3.55 -5.94
N ASN A 71 -12.62 -3.91 -7.11
CA ASN A 71 -13.26 -3.59 -8.39
C ASN A 71 -14.66 -4.23 -8.50
N LYS A 72 -14.86 -5.46 -8.00
CA LYS A 72 -16.19 -6.11 -7.93
C LYS A 72 -17.16 -5.36 -7.02
N GLU A 73 -16.67 -4.81 -5.92
CA GLU A 73 -17.45 -3.94 -5.01
C GLU A 73 -17.60 -2.49 -5.53
N LYS A 74 -17.20 -2.23 -6.79
CA LYS A 74 -17.26 -0.91 -7.45
C LYS A 74 -16.40 0.17 -6.77
N VAL A 75 -15.29 -0.24 -6.16
CA VAL A 75 -14.21 0.64 -5.71
C VAL A 75 -13.07 0.54 -6.72
N PRO A 76 -12.90 1.53 -7.63
CA PRO A 76 -11.85 1.50 -8.65
C PRO A 76 -10.46 1.40 -8.04
N ILE A 77 -9.74 0.34 -8.37
CA ILE A 77 -8.41 0.03 -7.85
C ILE A 77 -7.49 -0.49 -8.95
N ASP A 78 -6.28 0.06 -9.01
CA ASP A 78 -5.22 -0.44 -9.88
C ASP A 78 -4.60 -1.72 -9.30
N LEU A 79 -4.15 -2.62 -10.16
CA LEU A 79 -3.25 -3.72 -9.79
C LEU A 79 -1.84 -3.38 -10.28
N ILE A 80 -0.84 -3.31 -9.39
CA ILE A 80 0.55 -3.04 -9.78
C ILE A 80 1.49 -4.04 -9.13
N THR A 81 2.13 -4.87 -9.93
CA THR A 81 3.12 -5.86 -9.46
C THR A 81 4.37 -5.77 -10.32
N GLY A 82 5.42 -6.52 -9.97
CA GLY A 82 6.63 -6.57 -10.78
C GLY A 82 6.43 -7.20 -12.18
N GLN A 83 5.31 -7.91 -12.40
CA GLN A 83 5.04 -8.68 -13.62
C GLN A 83 3.89 -8.12 -14.46
N GLU A 84 2.91 -7.49 -13.82
CA GLU A 84 1.70 -6.98 -14.48
C GLU A 84 1.24 -5.66 -13.86
N THR A 85 0.63 -4.83 -14.68
CA THR A 85 0.00 -3.58 -14.28
C THR A 85 -1.34 -3.47 -15.00
N GLU A 86 -2.41 -3.27 -14.24
CA GLU A 86 -3.76 -3.04 -14.74
C GLU A 86 -4.29 -1.76 -14.10
N GLU A 87 -4.49 -0.74 -14.92
CA GLU A 87 -4.99 0.57 -14.48
C GLU A 87 -6.50 0.65 -14.71
N VAL A 88 -7.22 1.22 -13.73
CA VAL A 88 -8.66 1.45 -13.81
C VAL A 88 -8.92 2.95 -13.85
N ASP A 89 -9.73 3.41 -14.81
CA ASP A 89 -10.05 4.83 -14.95
C ASP A 89 -10.63 5.40 -13.66
N GLY A 90 -10.06 6.52 -13.20
CA GLY A 90 -10.45 7.18 -11.96
C GLY A 90 -10.05 6.46 -10.67
N ALA A 91 -9.22 5.41 -10.72
CA ALA A 91 -8.72 4.72 -9.53
C ALA A 91 -7.94 5.67 -8.60
N LYS A 92 -8.29 5.62 -7.33
CA LYS A 92 -7.55 6.27 -6.23
C LYS A 92 -6.99 5.25 -5.25
N HIS A 93 -7.28 3.98 -5.48
CA HIS A 93 -6.77 2.87 -4.72
C HIS A 93 -5.77 2.08 -5.55
N LYS A 94 -4.79 1.47 -4.89
CA LYS A 94 -3.80 0.60 -5.54
C LYS A 94 -3.62 -0.69 -4.75
N ALA A 95 -3.72 -1.83 -5.41
CA ALA A 95 -3.33 -3.12 -4.87
C ALA A 95 -1.98 -3.51 -5.47
N VAL A 96 -0.96 -3.63 -4.62
CA VAL A 96 0.43 -3.80 -5.06
C VAL A 96 1.12 -4.94 -4.33
N THR A 97 2.18 -5.48 -4.93
CA THR A 97 3.20 -6.18 -4.13
C THR A 97 4.00 -5.15 -3.33
N VAL A 98 4.41 -5.48 -2.11
CA VAL A 98 5.04 -4.52 -1.18
C VAL A 98 6.27 -3.80 -1.77
N GLU A 99 7.03 -4.46 -2.64
CA GLU A 99 8.21 -3.91 -3.31
C GLU A 99 7.88 -2.85 -4.37
N MET A 100 6.62 -2.82 -4.84
CA MET A 100 6.12 -1.87 -5.85
C MET A 100 5.36 -0.70 -5.23
N ALA A 101 5.32 -0.61 -3.90
CA ALA A 101 4.58 0.43 -3.20
C ALA A 101 5.14 1.84 -3.47
N ASP A 102 4.27 2.75 -3.90
CA ASP A 102 4.61 4.16 -4.01
C ASP A 102 4.57 4.83 -2.63
N VAL A 103 5.75 5.09 -2.08
CA VAL A 103 5.96 5.72 -0.76
C VAL A 103 5.95 7.26 -0.80
N THR A 104 5.69 7.85 -1.96
CA THR A 104 5.73 9.31 -2.16
C THR A 104 4.34 9.94 -2.26
N SER A 105 3.35 9.19 -2.77
CA SER A 105 1.96 9.64 -2.86
C SER A 105 1.25 9.75 -1.51
N ASP A 106 0.18 10.55 -1.48
CA ASP A 106 -0.74 10.68 -0.36
C ASP A 106 -1.85 9.63 -0.44
N TYR A 107 -2.03 8.88 0.65
CA TYR A 107 -3.10 7.90 0.80
C TYR A 107 -3.82 8.12 2.13
N ASP A 108 -5.15 8.04 2.11
CA ASP A 108 -5.97 8.10 3.34
C ASP A 108 -5.86 6.79 4.15
N CYS A 109 -5.67 5.66 3.47
CA CYS A 109 -5.52 4.35 4.09
C CYS A 109 -4.39 3.55 3.44
N ALA A 110 -3.55 2.91 4.25
CA ALA A 110 -2.54 1.96 3.80
C ALA A 110 -2.64 0.66 4.60
N ILE A 111 -2.71 -0.47 3.89
CA ILE A 111 -2.63 -1.82 4.47
C ILE A 111 -1.28 -2.41 4.09
N ILE A 112 -0.57 -2.97 5.08
CA ILE A 112 0.66 -3.73 4.88
C ILE A 112 0.38 -5.15 5.37
N GLU A 113 0.49 -6.13 4.48
CA GLU A 113 0.29 -7.57 4.74
C GLU A 113 1.54 -8.40 4.38
#